data_AF-A0A842VM23-F1
#
_entry.id   AF-A0A842VM23-F1
#
_cell.length_a   1.000
_cell.length_b   1.000
_cell.length_c   1.000
_cell.angle_alpha   90.00
_cell.angle_beta   90.00
_cell.angle_gamma   90.00
#
_symmetry.space_group_name_H-M   'P 1'
#
loop_
_entity.id
_entity.type
_entity.pdbx_description
1 polymer ?
#
loop_
_entity_poly.entity_id
_entity_poly.type
_entity_poly.pdbx_seq_one_letter_code
_entity_poly.pdbx_strand_id
1 'polypeptide(L)'
;MSKYNMPECSDCGKEVDLTNLEKIDNKFVCHSCLYQHHKPFEIYPIGYVENLLERGEGFGLKGSKAQVSKIRLFNTQKPFLYKLEEEEWITVVYYLHKPRNIQSIFSRGIDRKKVGVFASRTPDRLSHIGISNVKLIKIEDTILFVRNLDAINGTPVLDIKLGQKSRW
;
A
#
# COMPACT_ATOMS: atom_id res chain seq x y z
N MET A 1 -2.68 3.93 36.23
CA MET A 1 -3.04 3.77 34.80
C MET A 1 -3.13 5.16 34.21
N SER A 2 -2.20 5.55 33.34
CA SER A 2 -2.23 6.88 32.71
C SER A 2 -3.48 7.00 31.85
N LYS A 3 -4.34 7.98 32.13
CA LYS A 3 -5.41 8.40 31.22
C LYS A 3 -4.72 8.88 29.94
N TYR A 4 -4.66 8.03 28.92
CA TYR A 4 -4.29 8.50 27.59
C TYR A 4 -5.40 9.45 27.16
N ASN A 5 -5.08 10.73 26.97
CA ASN A 5 -6.02 11.69 26.41
C ASN A 5 -6.35 11.23 24.98
N MET A 6 -7.64 10.98 24.74
CA MET A 6 -8.14 10.67 23.42
C MET A 6 -7.99 11.91 22.54
N PRO A 7 -7.52 11.79 21.29
CA PRO A 7 -7.44 12.93 20.40
C PRO A 7 -8.84 13.45 20.03
N GLU A 8 -8.94 14.77 19.91
CA GLU A 8 -10.14 15.44 19.41
C GLU A 8 -10.07 15.62 17.89
N CYS A 9 -11.18 15.38 17.21
CA CYS A 9 -11.31 15.67 15.79
C CYS A 9 -11.34 17.18 15.55
N SER A 10 -10.50 17.67 14.64
CA SER A 10 -10.45 19.09 14.26
C SER A 10 -11.72 19.64 13.63
N ASP A 11 -12.58 18.77 13.11
CA ASP A 11 -13.73 19.16 12.30
C ASP A 11 -15.02 19.19 13.13
N CYS A 12 -15.19 18.26 14.08
CA CYS A 12 -16.38 18.15 14.92
C CYS A 12 -16.13 18.32 16.43
N GLY A 13 -14.88 18.43 16.87
CA GLY A 13 -14.51 18.62 18.28
C GLY A 13 -14.75 17.40 19.18
N LYS A 14 -15.13 16.24 18.63
CA LYS A 14 -15.39 15.03 19.41
C LYS A 14 -14.10 14.29 19.72
N GLU A 15 -13.98 13.75 20.94
CA GLU A 15 -12.96 12.74 21.28
C GLU A 15 -13.21 11.46 20.47
N VAL A 16 -12.14 10.90 19.89
CA VAL A 16 -12.24 9.78 18.96
C VAL A 16 -11.18 8.73 19.29
N ASP A 17 -11.56 7.46 19.18
CA ASP A 17 -10.65 6.33 19.35
C ASP A 17 -9.60 6.25 18.25
N LEU A 18 -8.38 5.82 18.63
CA LEU A 18 -7.21 5.76 17.75
C LEU A 18 -7.43 4.90 16.50
N THR A 19 -8.40 3.97 16.50
CA THR A 19 -8.73 3.17 15.31
C THR A 19 -9.72 3.84 14.37
N ASN A 20 -10.28 5.00 14.73
CA ASN A 20 -11.36 5.68 14.03
C ASN A 20 -10.99 7.11 13.59
N LEU A 21 -9.70 7.37 13.41
CA LEU A 21 -9.19 8.67 13.02
C LEU A 21 -7.95 8.58 12.13
N GLU A 22 -7.76 9.63 11.36
CA GLU A 22 -6.57 9.86 10.55
C GLU A 22 -5.84 11.12 11.01
N LYS A 23 -4.51 11.11 10.90
CA LYS A 23 -3.69 12.31 11.14
C LYS A 23 -3.29 12.94 9.81
N ILE A 24 -3.93 14.06 9.47
CA ILE A 24 -3.76 14.79 8.21
C ILE A 24 -3.29 16.21 8.51
N ASP A 25 -2.18 16.64 7.93
CA ASP A 25 -1.59 17.98 8.14
C ASP A 25 -1.42 18.34 9.63
N ASN A 26 -0.98 17.36 10.42
CA ASN A 26 -0.85 17.42 11.89
C ASN A 26 -2.15 17.63 12.67
N LYS A 27 -3.32 17.55 12.03
CA LYS A 27 -4.63 17.55 12.66
C LYS A 27 -5.22 16.15 12.68
N PHE A 28 -6.00 15.83 13.71
CA PHE A 28 -6.74 14.59 13.77
C PHE A 28 -8.12 14.78 13.16
N VAL A 29 -8.51 13.93 12.21
CA VAL A 29 -9.84 13.95 11.59
C VAL A 29 -10.47 12.58 11.79
N CYS A 30 -11.66 12.53 12.40
CA CYS A 30 -12.35 11.26 12.61
C CYS A 30 -12.90 10.70 11.29
N HIS A 31 -13.04 9.38 11.20
CA HIS A 31 -13.56 8.71 10.01
C HIS A 31 -14.97 9.19 9.62
N SER A 32 -15.81 9.54 10.60
CA SER A 32 -17.15 10.07 10.33
C SER A 32 -17.10 11.40 9.56
N CYS A 33 -16.24 12.33 9.96
CA CYS A 33 -16.03 13.59 9.24
C CYS A 33 -15.34 13.36 7.89
N LEU A 34 -14.24 12.59 7.90
CA LEU A 34 -13.41 12.36 6.72
C LEU A 34 -14.13 11.62 5.60
N TYR A 35 -14.90 10.59 5.93
CA TYR A 35 -15.62 9.73 4.99
C TYR A 35 -17.13 10.01 4.96
N GLN A 36 -17.58 11.12 5.55
CA GLN A 36 -18.98 11.54 5.57
C GLN A 36 -19.95 10.41 5.98
N HIS A 37 -19.63 9.73 7.07
CA HIS A 37 -20.40 8.60 7.62
C HIS A 37 -20.58 7.37 6.71
N HIS A 38 -19.84 7.26 5.59
CA HIS A 38 -19.87 6.07 4.77
C HIS A 38 -19.14 4.91 5.46
N LYS A 39 -19.68 3.70 5.31
CA LYS A 39 -19.06 2.48 5.86
C LYS A 39 -17.83 2.08 5.02
N PRO A 40 -16.75 1.59 5.65
CA PRO A 40 -15.60 1.07 4.92
C PRO A 40 -15.92 -0.28 4.26
N PHE A 41 -15.07 -0.67 3.31
CA PHE A 41 -15.06 -2.02 2.75
C PHE A 41 -13.96 -2.86 3.41
N GLU A 42 -14.27 -4.11 3.74
CA GLU A 42 -13.28 -5.07 4.21
C GLU A 42 -12.61 -5.75 3.02
N ILE A 43 -11.27 -5.81 3.03
CA ILE A 43 -10.46 -6.47 2.01
C ILE A 43 -9.50 -7.42 2.70
N TYR A 44 -9.58 -8.71 2.36
CA TYR A 44 -8.65 -9.71 2.89
C TYR A 44 -7.37 -9.75 2.04
N PRO A 45 -6.18 -9.83 2.66
CA PRO A 45 -4.98 -10.15 1.92
C PRO A 45 -5.07 -11.57 1.35
N ILE A 46 -4.46 -11.79 0.20
CA ILE A 46 -4.32 -13.11 -0.45
C ILE A 46 -2.92 -13.71 -0.28
N GLY A 47 -2.01 -12.93 0.30
CA GLY A 47 -0.61 -13.30 0.51
C GLY A 47 0.23 -12.13 1.00
N TYR A 48 1.55 -12.32 1.02
CA TYR A 48 2.50 -11.31 1.47
C TYR A 48 3.76 -11.28 0.60
N VAL A 49 4.41 -10.11 0.58
CA VAL A 49 5.71 -9.90 -0.05
C VAL A 49 6.84 -10.36 0.88
N GLU A 50 7.77 -11.16 0.35
CA GLU A 50 9.07 -11.46 0.95
C GLU A 50 10.19 -10.89 0.07
N ASN A 51 10.97 -9.95 0.62
CA ASN A 51 12.16 -9.39 -0.01
C ASN A 51 13.05 -8.66 1.03
N LEU A 52 14.08 -7.94 0.56
CA LEU A 52 14.97 -7.13 1.40
C LEU A 52 14.70 -5.62 1.29
N LEU A 53 13.53 -5.23 0.78
CA LEU A 53 13.18 -3.82 0.60
C LEU A 53 12.64 -3.24 1.91
N GLU A 54 13.18 -2.09 2.29
CA GLU A 54 12.77 -1.30 3.44
C GLU A 54 12.17 0.03 2.98
N ARG A 55 11.42 0.67 3.87
CA ARG A 55 10.92 2.02 3.62
C ARG A 55 12.08 3.01 3.72
N GLY A 56 12.34 3.79 2.67
CA GLY A 56 13.36 4.85 2.70
C GLY A 56 12.93 6.03 3.59
N GLU A 57 13.88 6.83 4.09
CA GLU A 57 13.55 7.96 4.99
C GLU A 57 12.70 9.05 4.31
N GLY A 58 12.86 9.26 3.01
CA GLY A 58 12.05 10.17 2.20
C GLY A 58 11.03 9.44 1.31
N PHE A 59 10.99 9.82 0.03
CA PHE A 59 10.25 9.10 -1.00
C PHE A 59 11.02 7.86 -1.46
N GLY A 60 10.30 6.76 -1.69
CA GLY A 60 10.87 5.54 -2.26
C GLY A 60 11.32 4.49 -1.26
N LEU A 61 12.05 3.50 -1.76
CA LEU A 61 12.49 2.33 -1.02
C LEU A 61 14.00 2.36 -0.79
N LYS A 62 14.43 1.72 0.28
CA LYS A 62 15.83 1.39 0.56
C LYS A 62 16.05 -0.09 0.20
N GLY A 63 17.17 -0.37 -0.47
CA GLY A 63 17.50 -1.71 -0.99
C GLY A 63 17.43 -1.78 -2.52
N SER A 64 17.94 -2.88 -3.09
CA SER A 64 18.03 -3.03 -4.55
C SER A 64 16.74 -3.58 -5.14
N LYS A 65 16.04 -2.75 -5.93
CA LYS A 65 14.87 -3.17 -6.73
C LYS A 65 15.22 -4.15 -7.85
N ALA A 66 16.51 -4.32 -8.17
CA ALA A 66 16.96 -5.29 -9.17
C ALA A 66 16.90 -6.74 -8.65
N GLN A 67 16.77 -6.93 -7.33
CA GLN A 67 16.60 -8.25 -6.74
C GLN A 67 15.21 -8.81 -7.01
N VAL A 68 15.15 -10.13 -7.14
CA VAL A 68 13.88 -10.85 -7.25
C VAL A 68 13.14 -10.78 -5.92
N SER A 69 11.92 -10.28 -5.94
CA SER A 69 10.98 -10.37 -4.80
C SER A 69 10.14 -11.62 -4.93
N LYS A 70 9.67 -12.15 -3.81
CA LYS A 70 8.69 -13.24 -3.77
C LYS A 70 7.35 -12.71 -3.30
N ILE A 71 6.29 -13.07 -3.99
CA ILE A 71 4.92 -12.92 -3.50
C ILE A 71 4.48 -14.31 -3.06
N ARG A 72 4.30 -14.50 -1.76
CA ARG A 72 3.80 -15.75 -1.17
C ARG A 72 2.30 -15.65 -1.00
N LEU A 73 1.56 -16.29 -1.88
CA LEU A 73 0.12 -16.40 -1.75
C LEU A 73 -0.23 -17.51 -0.76
N PHE A 74 -1.37 -17.37 -0.10
CA PHE A 74 -1.89 -18.43 0.75
C PHE A 74 -2.17 -19.69 -0.06
N ASN A 75 -2.03 -20.87 0.57
CA ASN A 75 -2.21 -22.15 -0.10
C ASN A 75 -3.59 -22.28 -0.78
N THR A 76 -4.62 -21.67 -0.19
CA THR A 76 -5.99 -21.62 -0.74
C THR A 76 -6.10 -20.87 -2.07
N GLN A 77 -5.09 -20.09 -2.44
CA GLN A 77 -5.09 -19.33 -3.70
C GLN A 77 -4.61 -20.14 -4.91
N LYS A 78 -4.08 -21.35 -4.70
CA LYS A 78 -3.50 -22.19 -5.76
C LYS A 78 -4.42 -22.38 -6.98
N PRO A 79 -5.74 -22.65 -6.84
CA PRO A 79 -6.62 -22.82 -8.01
C PRO A 79 -6.71 -21.57 -8.90
N PHE A 80 -6.51 -20.38 -8.34
CA PHE A 80 -6.61 -19.11 -9.08
C PHE A 80 -5.36 -18.79 -9.91
N LEU A 81 -4.31 -19.62 -9.85
CA LEU A 81 -3.07 -19.45 -10.60
C LEU A 81 -3.09 -20.10 -11.99
N TYR A 82 -4.17 -20.77 -12.36
CA TYR A 82 -4.28 -21.46 -13.63
C TYR A 82 -3.89 -20.56 -14.81
N LYS A 83 -2.85 -20.96 -15.57
CA LYS A 83 -2.25 -20.27 -16.72
C LYS A 83 -1.52 -18.96 -16.42
N LEU A 84 -1.38 -18.55 -15.17
CA LEU A 84 -0.64 -17.33 -14.85
C LEU A 84 0.84 -17.43 -15.24
N GLU A 85 1.40 -18.64 -15.25
CA GLU A 85 2.76 -18.93 -15.69
C GLU A 85 3.00 -18.66 -17.19
N GLU A 86 1.94 -18.57 -18.01
CA GLU A 86 2.03 -18.20 -19.42
C GLU A 86 2.23 -16.68 -19.61
N GLU A 87 2.04 -15.88 -18.56
CA GLU A 87 2.13 -14.42 -18.61
C GLU A 87 3.52 -13.88 -18.22
N GLU A 88 4.02 -12.87 -18.96
CA GLU A 88 5.30 -12.22 -18.64
C GLU A 88 5.13 -11.09 -17.60
N TRP A 89 3.97 -10.42 -17.60
CA TRP A 89 3.71 -9.23 -16.78
C TRP A 89 2.41 -9.36 -16.03
N ILE A 90 2.45 -9.02 -14.74
CA ILE A 90 1.28 -8.99 -13.86
C ILE A 90 1.20 -7.64 -13.16
N THR A 91 -0.01 -7.22 -12.85
CA THR A 91 -0.29 -6.06 -12.01
C THR A 91 -0.58 -6.56 -10.60
N VAL A 92 0.22 -6.13 -9.63
CA VAL A 92 0.05 -6.48 -8.21
C VAL A 92 -0.59 -5.31 -7.49
N VAL A 93 -1.69 -5.57 -6.79
CA VAL A 93 -2.35 -4.62 -5.89
C VAL A 93 -2.04 -5.02 -4.46
N TYR A 94 -1.57 -4.08 -3.65
CA TYR A 94 -1.06 -4.37 -2.31
C TYR A 94 -1.39 -3.26 -1.31
N TYR A 95 -1.34 -3.61 -0.02
CA TYR A 95 -1.63 -2.71 1.10
C TYR A 95 -0.35 -2.11 1.68
N LEU A 96 -0.27 -0.79 1.74
CA LEU A 96 0.84 -0.02 2.25
C LEU A 96 0.82 0.00 3.79
N HIS A 97 1.07 -1.15 4.41
CA HIS A 97 0.93 -1.42 5.85
C HIS A 97 1.85 -0.63 6.80
N LYS A 98 2.75 0.21 6.28
CA LYS A 98 3.61 1.09 7.10
C LYS A 98 3.53 2.53 6.59
N PRO A 99 2.34 3.17 6.55
CA PRO A 99 2.23 4.57 6.16
C PRO A 99 2.80 5.48 7.27
N ARG A 100 3.15 6.72 6.91
CA ARG A 100 3.48 7.83 7.81
C ARG A 100 2.26 8.76 7.85
N ASN A 101 2.38 9.85 8.59
CA ASN A 101 1.39 10.93 8.61
C ASN A 101 1.07 11.42 7.19
N ILE A 102 -0.22 11.63 6.92
CA ILE A 102 -0.69 12.13 5.63
C ILE A 102 -0.49 13.64 5.57
N GLN A 103 0.12 14.11 4.49
CA GLN A 103 0.14 15.53 4.14
C GLN A 103 -0.77 15.73 2.93
N SER A 104 -1.75 16.61 3.05
CA SER A 104 -2.70 16.86 1.95
C SER A 104 -1.99 17.45 0.73
N ILE A 105 -1.00 18.32 0.96
CA ILE A 105 -0.20 19.01 -0.06
C ILE A 105 1.29 18.90 0.28
N PHE A 106 2.11 18.45 -0.68
CA PHE A 106 3.56 18.29 -0.52
C PHE A 106 4.31 18.39 -1.85
N SER A 107 5.64 18.49 -1.81
CA SER A 107 6.49 18.42 -3.00
C SER A 107 6.72 16.96 -3.42
N ARG A 108 6.17 16.53 -4.55
CA ARG A 108 6.29 15.13 -5.00
C ARG A 108 7.72 14.77 -5.40
N GLY A 109 8.08 13.50 -5.22
CA GLY A 109 9.45 13.02 -5.39
C GLY A 109 10.02 13.17 -6.81
N ILE A 110 9.20 13.08 -7.87
CA ILE A 110 9.70 13.01 -9.26
C ILE A 110 10.20 14.36 -9.82
N ASP A 111 9.56 15.47 -9.46
CA ASP A 111 9.86 16.80 -10.03
C ASP A 111 9.75 17.94 -9.00
N ARG A 112 9.58 17.60 -7.71
CA ARG A 112 9.41 18.56 -6.59
C ARG A 112 8.20 19.50 -6.71
N LYS A 113 7.32 19.31 -7.70
CA LYS A 113 6.10 20.09 -7.85
C LYS A 113 5.23 19.95 -6.60
N LYS A 114 4.75 21.08 -6.07
CA LYS A 114 3.80 21.10 -4.96
C LYS A 114 2.45 20.61 -5.47
N VAL A 115 1.96 19.49 -4.95
CA VAL A 115 0.75 18.79 -5.42
C VAL A 115 -0.04 18.22 -4.25
N GLY A 116 -1.31 17.91 -4.49
CA GLY A 116 -2.11 17.11 -3.56
C GLY A 116 -1.79 15.61 -3.64
N VAL A 117 -2.20 14.83 -2.63
CA VAL A 117 -2.03 13.36 -2.56
C VAL A 117 -2.42 12.66 -3.87
N PHE A 118 -3.56 13.01 -4.45
CA PHE A 118 -4.08 12.36 -5.66
C PHE A 118 -3.35 12.73 -6.96
N ALA A 119 -2.55 13.80 -6.96
CA ALA A 119 -1.68 14.17 -8.09
C ALA A 119 -0.24 13.62 -7.92
N SER A 120 -0.11 12.53 -7.17
CA SER A 120 1.15 11.89 -6.79
C SER A 120 1.00 10.36 -6.64
N ARG A 121 2.09 9.68 -6.27
CA ARG A 121 2.11 8.27 -5.88
C ARG A 121 2.70 8.08 -4.46
N THR A 122 2.48 9.04 -3.55
CA THR A 122 2.95 8.89 -2.17
C THR A 122 2.32 7.66 -1.51
N PRO A 123 3.05 6.90 -0.69
CA PRO A 123 2.45 5.83 0.11
C PRO A 123 1.58 6.37 1.26
N ASP A 124 1.77 7.63 1.64
CA ASP A 124 1.06 8.28 2.76
C ASP A 124 -0.28 8.84 2.24
N ARG A 125 -1.26 7.95 2.08
CA ARG A 125 -2.55 8.24 1.42
C ARG A 125 -3.70 7.44 2.03
N LEU A 126 -4.90 8.01 2.02
CA LEU A 126 -6.09 7.51 2.74
C LEU A 126 -6.38 6.00 2.61
N SER A 127 -6.38 5.44 1.39
CA SER A 127 -6.74 4.02 1.20
C SER A 127 -5.56 3.06 1.37
N HIS A 128 -4.34 3.56 1.51
CA HIS A 128 -3.11 2.75 1.59
C HIS A 128 -2.96 1.69 0.48
N ILE A 129 -3.46 1.94 -0.73
CA ILE A 129 -3.32 1.01 -1.86
C ILE A 129 -2.11 1.39 -2.72
N GLY A 130 -1.25 0.41 -2.95
CA GLY A 130 -0.16 0.44 -3.92
C GLY A 130 -0.47 -0.47 -5.12
N ILE A 131 0.07 -0.10 -6.28
CA ILE A 131 -0.08 -0.86 -7.53
C ILE A 131 1.28 -0.88 -8.23
N SER A 132 1.71 -2.06 -8.68
CA SER A 132 2.95 -2.23 -9.46
C SER A 132 2.73 -3.20 -10.61
N ASN A 133 3.15 -2.81 -11.81
CA ASN A 133 3.34 -3.76 -12.90
C ASN A 133 4.73 -4.39 -12.74
N VAL A 134 4.76 -5.71 -12.59
CA VAL A 134 5.96 -6.47 -12.29
C VAL A 134 6.19 -7.53 -13.36
N LYS A 135 7.47 -7.85 -13.59
CA LYS A 135 7.82 -8.96 -14.47
C LYS A 135 7.72 -10.25 -13.68
N LEU A 136 6.89 -11.18 -14.14
CA LEU A 136 6.82 -12.54 -13.61
C LEU A 136 8.02 -13.34 -14.15
N ILE A 137 8.76 -13.98 -13.26
CA ILE A 137 9.96 -14.75 -13.59
C ILE A 137 9.66 -16.25 -13.61
N LYS A 138 8.95 -16.72 -12.59
CA LYS A 138 8.47 -18.10 -12.45
C LYS A 138 7.44 -18.18 -11.33
N ILE A 139 6.71 -19.28 -11.30
CA ILE A 139 5.84 -19.68 -10.20
C ILE A 139 6.35 -21.01 -9.63
N GLU A 140 6.48 -21.10 -8.32
CA GLU A 140 6.73 -22.36 -7.61
C GLU A 140 5.63 -22.54 -6.56
N ASP A 141 4.72 -23.49 -6.79
CA ASP A 141 3.50 -23.68 -5.98
C ASP A 141 2.67 -22.39 -5.88
N THR A 142 2.56 -21.77 -4.70
CA THR A 142 1.88 -20.47 -4.52
C THR A 142 2.83 -19.29 -4.40
N ILE A 143 4.09 -19.46 -4.81
CA ILE A 143 5.13 -18.44 -4.72
C ILE A 143 5.43 -17.88 -6.11
N LEU A 144 5.15 -16.59 -6.31
CA LEU A 144 5.45 -15.89 -7.54
C LEU A 144 6.77 -15.15 -7.37
N PHE A 145 7.74 -15.43 -8.24
CA PHE A 145 9.02 -14.74 -8.28
C PHE A 145 8.92 -13.58 -9.27
N VAL A 146 9.14 -12.36 -8.81
CA VAL A 146 8.90 -11.15 -9.60
C VAL A 146 10.05 -10.15 -9.54
N ARG A 147 10.17 -9.32 -10.58
CA ARG A 147 11.05 -8.14 -10.60
C ARG A 147 10.25 -6.85 -10.74
N ASN A 148 10.83 -5.73 -10.31
CA ASN A 148 10.24 -4.39 -10.34
C ASN A 148 9.11 -4.14 -9.35
N LEU A 149 8.95 -4.98 -8.32
CA LEU A 149 7.96 -4.77 -7.27
C LEU A 149 8.35 -3.57 -6.39
N ASP A 150 7.43 -2.61 -6.20
CA ASP A 150 7.62 -1.42 -5.38
C ASP A 150 6.92 -1.57 -4.01
N ALA A 151 7.21 -2.68 -3.31
CA ALA A 151 6.64 -3.02 -2.02
C ALA A 151 7.72 -3.53 -1.05
N ILE A 152 7.65 -3.09 0.21
CA ILE A 152 8.60 -3.48 1.26
C ILE A 152 8.30 -4.90 1.78
N ASN A 153 9.27 -5.49 2.47
CA ASN A 153 9.10 -6.81 3.09
C ASN A 153 7.90 -6.84 4.05
N GLY A 154 7.12 -7.92 4.00
CA GLY A 154 5.91 -8.10 4.81
C GLY A 154 4.66 -7.40 4.25
N THR A 155 4.75 -6.73 3.10
CA THR A 155 3.60 -6.05 2.50
C THR A 155 2.48 -7.04 2.16
N PRO A 156 1.24 -6.84 2.67
CA PRO A 156 0.09 -7.63 2.28
C PRO A 156 -0.26 -7.42 0.81
N VAL A 157 -0.46 -8.51 0.07
CA VAL A 157 -0.96 -8.49 -1.31
C VAL A 157 -2.47 -8.65 -1.27
N LEU A 158 -3.18 -7.79 -2.00
CA LEU A 158 -4.64 -7.74 -2.04
C LEU A 158 -5.19 -8.42 -3.29
N ASP A 159 -4.51 -8.27 -4.43
CA ASP A 159 -4.98 -8.81 -5.70
C ASP A 159 -3.84 -8.92 -6.74
N ILE A 160 -4.07 -9.76 -7.76
CA ILE A 160 -3.19 -9.93 -8.93
C ILE A 160 -4.04 -9.88 -10.19
N LYS A 161 -3.62 -9.09 -11.18
CA LYS A 161 -4.27 -8.99 -12.49
C LYS A 161 -3.26 -9.19 -13.61
N LEU A 162 -3.76 -9.46 -14.81
CA LEU A 162 -2.97 -9.37 -16.03
C LEU A 162 -2.30 -7.97 -16.10
N GLY A 163 -1.03 -7.94 -16.48
CA GLY A 163 -0.23 -6.71 -16.54
C GLY A 163 0.41 -6.50 -17.91
N GLN A 164 1.09 -5.37 -18.06
CA GLN A 164 1.88 -5.05 -19.25
C GLN A 164 3.22 -4.45 -18.82
N LYS A 165 4.20 -4.48 -19.74
CA LYS A 165 5.54 -3.90 -19.55
C LYS A 165 5.53 -2.38 -19.30
N SER A 166 4.42 -1.69 -19.60
CA SER A 166 4.29 -0.27 -19.33
C SER A 166 4.39 0.01 -17.83
N ARG A 167 5.28 0.95 -17.48
CA ARG A 167 5.06 1.76 -16.29
C ARG A 167 4.03 2.80 -16.72
N TRP A 168 2.80 2.67 -16.20
CA TRP A 168 1.74 3.66 -16.34
C TRP A 168 2.27 5.11 -16.38
#